data_AF-A0A356GNF1-F1
#
_entry.id   AF-A0A356GNF1-F1
#
_cell.length_a   1.000
_cell.length_b   1.000
_cell.length_c   1.000
_cell.angle_alpha   90.00
_cell.angle_beta   90.00
_cell.angle_gamma   90.00
#
_symmetry.space_group_name_H-M   'P 1'
#
loop_
_entity.id
_entity.type
_entity.pdbx_description
1 polymer ?
#
loop_
_entity_poly.entity_id
_entity_poly.type
_entity_poly.pdbx_seq_one_letter_code
_entity_poly.pdbx_strand_id
1 'polypeptide(L)'
;MTTHRSERSSAGRSGKRFRREYPHAAVGKYDVYGLFLERALQILKPGGRLGIVTQDTFLGKEWASSLRKWLASKATVRMVVDLNPFGQLFFRAMNTPAVTVADNGPPSPTPSNSIPPSMSGKRRSGGGKRSTGRPSEKSSPTGLRRGS
;
A
#
# COMPACT_ATOMS: atom_id res chain seq x y z
N MET A 1 9.72 28.84 54.12
CA MET A 1 8.61 29.01 53.17
C MET A 1 8.96 28.28 51.89
N THR A 2 8.52 27.03 51.76
CA THR A 2 8.85 26.18 50.60
C THR A 2 7.57 25.94 49.82
N THR A 3 7.43 26.63 48.69
CA THR A 3 6.27 26.51 47.79
C THR A 3 6.34 25.17 47.06
N HIS A 4 5.56 24.19 47.52
CA HIS A 4 5.28 22.98 46.75
C HIS A 4 4.43 23.36 45.52
N ARG A 5 5.07 23.46 44.35
CA ARG A 5 4.38 23.57 43.08
C ARG A 5 3.70 22.24 42.79
N SER A 6 2.39 22.21 42.93
CA SER A 6 1.53 21.08 42.59
C SER A 6 1.64 20.73 41.10
N GLU A 7 2.32 19.63 40.79
CA GLU A 7 2.27 18.95 39.49
C GLU A 7 0.89 18.30 39.32
N ARG A 8 -0.14 19.09 38.98
CA ARG A 8 -1.42 18.54 38.52
C ARG A 8 -1.22 17.91 37.13
N SER A 9 -1.18 16.58 37.11
CA SER A 9 -1.31 15.69 35.95
C SER A 9 -1.89 16.37 34.70
N SER A 10 -1.00 16.73 33.77
CA SER A 10 -1.32 17.30 32.45
C SER A 10 -1.87 16.24 31.48
N ALA A 11 -1.73 14.95 31.82
CA ALA A 11 -2.15 13.82 31.01
C ALA A 11 -3.67 13.73 30.83
N GLY A 12 -4.45 14.05 31.88
CA GLY A 12 -5.92 13.97 31.84
C GLY A 12 -6.62 15.11 31.06
N ARG A 13 -6.01 16.30 31.00
CA ARG A 13 -6.55 17.44 30.24
C ARG A 13 -6.23 17.36 28.75
N SER A 14 -5.04 16.88 28.41
CA SER A 14 -4.58 16.77 27.01
C SER A 14 -5.36 15.71 26.23
N GLY A 15 -5.67 14.56 26.85
CA GLY A 15 -6.44 13.50 26.20
C GLY A 15 -7.86 13.93 25.77
N LYS A 16 -8.55 14.73 26.60
CA LYS A 16 -9.87 15.28 26.24
C LYS A 16 -9.79 16.28 25.09
N ARG A 17 -8.72 17.08 25.05
CA ARG A 17 -8.49 18.06 23.97
C ARG A 17 -8.25 17.35 22.63
N PHE A 18 -7.38 16.35 22.58
CA PHE A 18 -7.07 15.65 21.33
C PHE A 18 -8.25 14.90 20.75
N ARG A 19 -9.10 14.29 21.59
CA ARG A 19 -10.35 13.65 21.14
C ARG A 19 -11.32 14.61 20.46
N ARG A 20 -11.32 15.88 20.87
CA ARG A 20 -12.17 16.91 20.29
C ARG A 20 -11.58 17.49 19.00
N GLU A 21 -10.28 17.74 18.99
CA GLU A 21 -9.59 18.38 17.84
C GLU A 21 -9.26 17.38 16.73
N TYR A 22 -9.10 16.10 17.07
CA TYR A 22 -8.68 15.02 16.18
C TYR A 22 -9.59 13.78 16.32
N PRO A 23 -10.89 13.90 16.06
CA PRO A 23 -11.85 12.82 16.30
C PRO A 23 -11.58 11.54 15.49
N HIS A 24 -10.79 11.59 14.41
CA HIS A 24 -10.52 10.42 13.57
C HIS A 24 -9.25 9.68 14.00
N ALA A 25 -8.22 10.40 14.42
CA ALA A 25 -6.97 9.83 14.93
C ALA A 25 -7.05 9.47 16.42
N ALA A 26 -7.76 10.26 17.24
CA ALA A 26 -7.81 10.10 18.69
C ALA A 26 -8.94 9.17 19.17
N VAL A 27 -9.22 8.08 18.43
CA VAL A 27 -10.25 7.08 18.81
C VAL A 27 -9.64 6.02 19.73
N GLY A 28 -10.21 5.83 20.93
CA GLY A 28 -9.72 4.82 21.87
C GLY A 28 -8.29 5.07 22.33
N LYS A 29 -7.43 4.04 22.23
CA LYS A 29 -5.96 4.14 22.34
C LYS A 29 -5.42 4.49 20.96
N TYR A 30 -4.56 5.50 20.87
CA TYR A 30 -3.99 5.97 19.61
C TYR A 30 -2.51 6.33 19.79
N ASP A 31 -1.80 6.48 18.68
CA ASP A 31 -0.44 7.02 18.65
C ASP A 31 -0.49 8.52 18.29
N VAL A 32 0.38 9.32 18.90
CA VAL A 32 0.45 10.76 18.71
C VAL A 32 0.72 11.13 17.25
N TYR A 33 1.47 10.30 16.50
CA TYR A 33 1.76 10.60 15.09
C TYR A 33 0.47 10.67 14.24
N GLY A 34 -0.57 9.92 14.61
CA GLY A 34 -1.87 9.94 13.93
C GLY A 34 -2.53 11.32 13.97
N LEU A 35 -2.31 12.07 15.07
CA LEU A 35 -2.82 13.43 15.22
C LEU A 35 -2.20 14.38 14.18
N PHE A 36 -0.94 14.17 13.80
CA PHE A 36 -0.26 15.00 12.79
C PHE A 36 -0.82 14.74 11.40
N LEU A 37 -1.17 13.48 11.08
CA LEU A 37 -1.83 13.15 9.81
C LEU A 37 -3.18 13.86 9.69
N GLU A 38 -4.00 13.81 10.74
CA GLU A 38 -5.28 14.49 10.77
C GLU A 38 -5.10 16.02 10.73
N ARG A 39 -4.19 16.57 11.55
CA ARG A 39 -3.93 18.00 11.58
C ARG A 39 -3.42 18.53 10.25
N ALA A 40 -2.51 17.82 9.59
CA ALA A 40 -1.99 18.21 8.29
C ALA A 40 -3.14 18.40 7.30
N LEU A 41 -4.00 17.40 7.15
CA LEU A 41 -5.11 17.50 6.20
C LEU A 41 -6.14 18.58 6.59
N GLN A 42 -6.36 18.84 7.89
CA GLN A 42 -7.23 19.94 8.37
C GLN A 42 -6.72 21.34 7.99
N ILE A 43 -5.40 21.56 7.98
CA ILE A 43 -4.81 22.89 7.70
C ILE A 43 -4.46 23.10 6.22
N LEU A 44 -4.41 22.03 5.44
CA LEU A 44 -4.17 22.09 4.01
C LEU A 44 -5.34 22.79 3.31
N LYS A 45 -5.04 23.70 2.37
CA LYS A 45 -6.06 24.21 1.43
C LYS A 45 -6.63 23.04 0.60
N PRO A 46 -7.87 23.13 0.10
CA PRO A 46 -8.39 22.17 -0.88
C PRO A 46 -7.43 22.03 -2.07
N GLY A 47 -7.14 20.80 -2.48
CA GLY A 47 -6.16 20.46 -3.52
C GLY A 47 -4.70 20.57 -3.09
N GLY A 48 -4.39 21.06 -1.88
CA GLY A 48 -3.03 21.13 -1.35
C GLY A 48 -2.43 19.73 -1.15
N ARG A 49 -1.10 19.63 -1.08
CA ARG A 49 -0.37 18.37 -0.91
C ARG A 49 0.38 18.32 0.41
N LEU A 50 0.26 17.20 1.12
CA LEU A 50 1.09 16.88 2.28
C LEU A 50 2.16 15.87 1.88
N GLY A 51 3.35 16.04 2.46
CA GLY A 51 4.42 15.05 2.46
C GLY A 51 4.98 14.99 3.87
N ILE A 52 4.74 13.89 4.59
CA ILE A 52 5.08 13.78 6.00
C ILE A 52 5.78 12.46 6.28
N VAL A 53 6.79 12.49 7.14
CA VAL A 53 7.45 11.30 7.67
C VAL A 53 6.81 10.95 9.00
N THR A 54 6.11 9.81 9.05
CA THR A 54 5.51 9.25 10.27
C THR A 54 5.85 7.76 10.35
N GLN A 55 5.07 6.98 11.10
CA GLN A 55 5.16 5.52 11.05
C GLN A 55 4.22 4.96 9.98
N ASP A 56 4.50 3.77 9.44
CA ASP A 56 3.60 3.03 8.54
C ASP A 56 2.49 2.26 9.28
N THR A 57 2.56 2.17 10.62
CA THR A 57 1.71 1.27 11.40
C THR A 57 0.22 1.59 11.27
N PHE A 58 -0.14 2.82 10.89
CA PHE A 58 -1.51 3.24 10.67
C PHE A 58 -2.16 2.52 9.48
N LEU A 59 -1.38 1.90 8.59
CA LEU A 59 -1.88 1.10 7.47
C LEU A 59 -2.57 -0.18 7.94
N GLY A 60 -2.07 -0.79 9.03
CA GLY A 60 -2.51 -2.14 9.46
C GLY A 60 -3.06 -2.23 10.89
N LYS A 61 -2.75 -1.28 11.78
CA LYS A 61 -3.19 -1.37 13.18
C LYS A 61 -4.66 -1.00 13.36
N GLU A 62 -5.35 -1.70 14.26
CA GLU A 62 -6.79 -1.51 14.50
C GLU A 62 -7.12 -0.11 15.02
N TRP A 63 -6.28 0.45 15.89
CA TRP A 63 -6.49 1.80 16.41
C TRP A 63 -6.61 2.87 15.32
N ALA A 64 -5.95 2.66 14.17
CA ALA A 64 -5.95 3.59 13.06
C ALA A 64 -7.12 3.37 12.08
N SER A 65 -8.05 2.44 12.35
CA SER A 65 -9.18 2.14 11.48
C SER A 65 -10.04 3.38 11.17
N SER A 66 -10.34 4.19 12.18
CA SER A 66 -11.08 5.46 12.00
C SER A 66 -10.30 6.47 11.16
N LEU A 67 -9.00 6.63 11.43
CA LEU A 67 -8.11 7.51 10.67
C LEU A 67 -8.02 7.09 9.21
N ARG A 68 -7.87 5.79 8.91
CA ARG A 68 -7.82 5.28 7.52
C ARG A 68 -9.11 5.58 6.77
N LYS A 69 -10.27 5.33 7.38
CA LYS A 69 -11.58 5.63 6.77
C LYS A 69 -11.71 7.12 6.46
N TRP A 70 -11.27 7.97 7.38
CA TRP A 70 -11.30 9.41 7.18
C TRP A 70 -10.36 9.86 6.05
N LEU A 71 -9.10 9.42 6.07
CA LEU A 71 -8.12 9.72 5.02
C LEU A 71 -8.64 9.27 3.64
N ALA A 72 -9.20 8.05 3.53
CA ALA A 72 -9.76 7.56 2.28
C ALA A 72 -10.94 8.40 1.75
N SER A 73 -11.69 9.05 2.65
CA SER A 73 -12.83 9.90 2.28
C SER A 73 -12.45 11.36 1.96
N LYS A 74 -11.30 11.83 2.45
CA LYS A 74 -10.90 13.25 2.39
C LYS A 74 -9.65 13.50 1.55
N ALA A 75 -8.81 12.50 1.39
CA ALA A 75 -7.51 12.63 0.77
C ALA A 75 -7.31 11.61 -0.34
N THR A 76 -6.54 12.01 -1.35
CA THR A 76 -6.04 11.14 -2.40
C THR A 76 -4.61 10.76 -2.05
N VAL A 77 -4.41 9.55 -1.50
CA VAL A 77 -3.07 9.04 -1.20
C VAL A 77 -2.33 8.82 -2.53
N ARG A 78 -1.18 9.46 -2.67
CA ARG A 78 -0.33 9.38 -3.87
C ARG A 78 0.77 8.36 -3.72
N MET A 79 1.38 8.31 -2.53
CA MET A 79 2.52 7.44 -2.28
C MET A 79 2.64 7.18 -0.78
N VAL A 80 2.99 5.95 -0.44
CA VAL A 80 3.50 5.59 0.88
C VAL A 80 4.80 4.84 0.67
N VAL A 81 5.90 5.37 1.18
CA VAL A 81 7.25 4.79 1.06
C VAL A 81 7.67 4.25 2.41
N ASP A 82 7.82 2.95 2.51
CA ASP A 82 8.43 2.30 3.67
C ASP A 82 9.93 2.65 3.74
N LEU A 83 10.34 3.28 4.84
CA LEU A 83 11.72 3.64 5.11
C LEU A 83 12.41 2.66 6.06
N ASN A 84 11.72 1.61 6.54
CA ASN A 84 12.28 0.59 7.41
C ASN A 84 13.56 -0.09 6.83
N PRO A 85 13.66 -0.36 5.51
CA PRO A 85 14.92 -0.86 4.93
C PRO A 85 16.13 0.07 5.15
N PHE A 86 15.89 1.37 5.35
CA PHE A 86 16.91 2.38 5.64
C PHE A 86 17.01 2.72 7.14
N GLY A 87 16.18 2.10 7.98
CA GLY A 87 16.02 2.37 9.41
C GLY A 87 17.31 2.24 10.22
N GLN A 88 18.08 1.17 9.95
CA GLN A 88 19.35 0.91 10.65
C GLN A 88 20.45 1.90 10.30
N LEU A 89 20.41 2.51 9.10
CA LEU A 89 21.44 3.42 8.63
C LEU A 89 21.27 4.84 9.18
N PHE A 90 20.03 5.29 9.39
CA PHE A 90 19.75 6.70 9.72
C PHE A 90 19.03 6.92 11.05
N PHE A 91 18.21 5.98 11.53
CA PHE A 91 17.24 6.28 12.57
C PHE A 91 17.54 5.64 13.93
N ARG A 92 18.38 4.59 14.00
CA ARG A 92 18.72 3.83 15.23
C ARG A 92 17.50 3.62 16.16
N ALA A 93 16.31 3.47 15.58
CA ALA A 93 15.03 3.44 16.29
C ALA A 93 14.17 2.29 15.75
N MET A 94 13.38 1.68 16.64
CA MET A 94 12.52 0.53 16.33
C MET A 94 11.17 0.94 15.71
N ASN A 95 10.96 2.21 15.42
CA ASN A 95 9.77 2.64 14.70
C ASN A 95 9.90 2.25 13.21
N THR A 96 8.77 2.03 12.54
CA THR A 96 8.71 1.70 11.11
C THR A 96 8.43 3.00 10.34
N PRO A 97 9.45 3.83 10.05
CA PRO A 97 9.24 5.12 9.42
C PRO A 97 8.68 4.95 8.01
N ALA A 98 7.80 5.85 7.61
CA ALA A 98 7.31 5.94 6.24
C ALA A 98 7.05 7.38 5.83
N VAL A 99 7.34 7.68 4.55
CA VAL A 99 6.88 8.90 3.89
C VAL A 99 5.47 8.68 3.39
N THR A 100 4.52 9.51 3.81
CA THR A 100 3.17 9.55 3.25
C THR A 100 2.99 10.82 2.44
N VAL A 101 2.59 10.68 1.18
CA VAL A 101 2.22 11.80 0.29
C VAL A 101 0.75 11.67 -0.06
N ALA A 102 -0.02 12.73 0.19
CA ALA A 102 -1.45 12.76 -0.11
C ALA A 102 -1.91 14.17 -0.51
N ASP A 103 -2.90 14.24 -1.39
CA ASP A 103 -3.58 15.49 -1.73
C ASP A 103 -4.84 15.67 -0.88
N ASN A 104 -5.12 16.90 -0.45
CA ASN A 104 -6.35 17.28 0.24
C ASN A 104 -7.50 17.40 -0.75
N GLY A 105 -8.04 16.25 -1.12
CA GLY A 105 -9.22 16.12 -1.94
C GLY A 105 -9.60 14.64 -2.01
N PRO A 106 -10.89 14.33 -2.01
CA PRO A 106 -11.33 12.95 -2.18
C PRO A 106 -10.76 12.39 -3.48
N PRO A 107 -10.45 11.08 -3.52
CA PRO A 107 -10.05 10.44 -4.77
C PRO A 107 -11.14 10.67 -5.81
N SER A 108 -10.75 11.06 -7.03
CA SER A 108 -11.69 11.10 -8.14
C SER A 108 -12.37 9.74 -8.23
N PRO A 109 -13.70 9.66 -8.38
CA PRO A 109 -14.36 8.38 -8.59
C PRO A 109 -13.72 7.73 -9.81
N THR A 110 -12.96 6.66 -9.57
CA THR A 110 -12.39 5.88 -10.66
C THR A 110 -13.57 5.41 -11.50
N PRO A 111 -13.69 5.78 -12.79
CA PRO A 111 -14.68 5.14 -13.64
C PRO A 111 -14.35 3.65 -13.61
N SER A 112 -15.32 2.87 -13.15
CA SER A 112 -15.25 1.41 -13.04
C SER A 112 -15.11 0.80 -14.44
N ASN A 113 -13.94 0.89 -15.06
CA ASN A 113 -13.64 0.26 -16.34
C ASN A 113 -12.41 -0.66 -16.19
N SER A 114 -12.73 -1.95 -16.27
CA SER A 114 -11.88 -3.07 -16.69
C SER A 114 -10.52 -3.22 -16.00
N ILE A 115 -10.49 -4.01 -14.93
CA ILE A 115 -9.43 -5.01 -14.81
C ILE A 115 -9.68 -5.98 -15.96
N PRO A 116 -8.88 -6.04 -17.04
CA PRO A 116 -8.99 -7.16 -17.96
C PRO A 116 -8.69 -8.42 -17.14
N PRO A 117 -9.54 -9.46 -17.17
CA PRO A 117 -9.16 -10.73 -16.59
C PRO A 117 -7.84 -11.13 -17.25
N SER A 118 -6.81 -11.36 -16.44
CA SER A 118 -5.53 -11.87 -16.93
C SER A 118 -5.86 -13.05 -17.83
N MET A 119 -5.38 -13.03 -19.08
CA MET A 119 -5.47 -14.20 -19.95
C MET A 119 -4.66 -15.34 -19.32
N SER A 120 -5.28 -16.06 -18.39
CA SER A 120 -4.85 -17.38 -17.97
C SER A 120 -4.93 -18.25 -19.22
N GLY A 121 -3.76 -18.69 -19.68
CA GLY A 121 -3.60 -19.40 -20.93
C GLY A 121 -4.60 -20.53 -21.05
N LYS A 122 -5.41 -20.48 -22.11
CA LYS A 122 -6.14 -21.64 -22.61
C LYS A 122 -5.09 -22.69 -22.99
N ARG A 123 -4.77 -23.60 -22.07
CA ARG A 123 -4.15 -24.89 -22.41
C ARG A 123 -5.13 -25.56 -23.36
N ARG A 124 -4.82 -25.55 -24.67
CA ARG A 124 -5.56 -26.35 -25.65
C ARG A 124 -5.24 -27.80 -25.36
N SER A 125 -6.11 -28.48 -24.60
CA SER A 125 -6.16 -29.94 -24.60
C SER A 125 -6.83 -30.38 -25.90
N GLY A 126 -6.03 -30.74 -26.89
CA GLY A 126 -6.49 -31.39 -28.12
C GLY A 126 -5.91 -32.80 -28.19
N GLY A 127 -6.59 -33.76 -27.57
CA GLY A 127 -6.36 -35.18 -27.82
C GLY A 127 -7.24 -35.63 -28.98
N GLY A 128 -6.66 -36.29 -29.99
CA GLY A 128 -7.38 -36.91 -31.10
C GLY A 128 -6.48 -37.88 -31.86
N LYS A 129 -6.67 -39.18 -31.60
CA LYS A 129 -6.02 -40.33 -32.29
C LYS A 129 -6.69 -40.64 -33.64
N ARG A 130 -5.90 -41.29 -34.52
CA ARG A 130 -6.19 -42.23 -35.65
C ARG A 130 -5.61 -41.70 -37.00
N SER A 131 -4.56 -42.31 -37.57
CA SER A 131 -4.52 -43.53 -38.43
C SER A 131 -5.53 -43.43 -39.58
N THR A 132 -5.21 -43.44 -40.88
CA THR A 132 -4.45 -44.43 -41.67
C THR A 132 -4.28 -43.89 -43.10
N GLY A 133 -3.19 -44.21 -43.82
CA GLY A 133 -3.16 -44.06 -45.27
C GLY A 133 -1.75 -44.09 -45.89
N ARG A 134 -1.35 -45.24 -46.42
CA ARG A 134 -0.22 -45.44 -47.35
C ARG A 134 -0.82 -45.74 -48.74
N PRO A 135 -0.23 -45.24 -49.83
CA PRO A 135 0.52 -46.12 -50.76
C PRO A 135 1.83 -45.44 -51.24
N SER A 136 3.01 -46.09 -51.21
CA SER A 136 3.75 -46.68 -52.36
C SER A 136 3.63 -45.86 -53.66
N GLU A 137 4.70 -45.41 -54.33
CA GLU A 137 5.70 -46.29 -54.97
C GLU A 137 6.87 -45.48 -55.63
N LYS A 138 8.08 -46.07 -55.57
CA LYS A 138 9.29 -46.01 -56.45
C LYS A 138 9.84 -44.68 -57.00
N SER A 139 11.12 -44.43 -56.71
CA SER A 139 12.23 -44.79 -57.64
C SER A 139 13.60 -44.32 -57.09
N SER A 140 14.56 -45.24 -57.09
CA SER A 140 16.01 -44.97 -57.10
C SER A 140 16.56 -45.68 -58.33
N PRO A 141 17.66 -45.20 -58.94
CA PRO A 141 18.99 -45.73 -58.60
C PRO A 141 20.09 -44.61 -58.71
N THR A 142 21.31 -44.68 -58.20
CA THR A 142 22.44 -45.56 -58.59
C THR A 142 23.72 -45.08 -57.87
N GLY A 143 24.56 -46.02 -57.40
CA GLY A 143 26.04 -45.95 -57.28
C GLY A 143 26.64 -45.00 -56.22
N LEU A 144 27.81 -45.24 -55.61
CA LEU A 144 28.90 -46.17 -55.90
C LEU A 144 29.85 -46.28 -54.67
N ARG A 145 30.14 -47.51 -54.23
CA ARG A 145 31.37 -48.14 -53.68
C ARG A 145 32.42 -47.30 -52.90
N ARG A 146 32.73 -47.70 -51.64
CA ARG A 146 33.89 -48.51 -51.10
C ARG A 146 34.94 -47.60 -50.43
N GLY A 147 35.29 -47.81 -49.16
CA GLY A 147 36.30 -48.78 -48.65
C GLY A 147 37.64 -48.04 -48.52
N SER A 148 38.41 -48.04 -47.44
CA SER A 148 38.67 -49.04 -46.40
C SER A 148 39.11 -48.36 -45.10
#